data_AF-A0A2C9M7S3-F1
#
_entry.id   AF-A0A2C9M7S3-F1
#
_cell.length_a   1.000
_cell.length_b   1.000
_cell.length_c   1.000
_cell.angle_alpha   90.00
_cell.angle_beta   90.00
_cell.angle_gamma   90.00
#
_symmetry.space_group_name_H-M   'P 1'
#
loop_
_entity.id
_entity.type
_entity.pdbx_description
1 polymer ?
#
loop_
_entity_poly.entity_id
_entity_poly.type
_entity_poly.pdbx_seq_one_letter_code
_entity_poly.pdbx_strand_id
1 'polypeptide(L)'
;MFFLKVKFVCKLFTFVNFHYFLLQVSGESKILSVIQVFNIIGLERTIGGLWRLGAVDVDCQPIVSYENFARTIKVSEHLTKPNSSGLAKEGLYWLEFDVEYNGKSTDELITIWRKEAEAVLTARHKEGTSIELYKAVAQRKVHVFINAADPEQVDLLSLQLPIMQENGSNVQLKCKALQFLEDYTARITSDSI
;
A
#
# COMPACT_ATOMS: atom_id res chain seq x y z
N MET A 1 -16.55 20.31 13.54
CA MET A 1 -16.87 19.89 12.16
C MET A 1 -15.60 19.31 11.55
N PHE A 2 -15.53 17.98 11.41
CA PHE A 2 -14.34 17.31 10.87
C PHE A 2 -14.56 16.99 9.39
N PHE A 3 -13.56 17.29 8.55
CA PHE A 3 -13.57 16.97 7.13
C PHE A 3 -12.94 15.61 6.89
N LEU A 4 -13.74 14.63 6.45
CA LEU A 4 -13.26 13.30 6.10
C LEU A 4 -12.67 13.31 4.68
N LYS A 5 -11.35 13.16 4.58
CA LYS A 5 -10.59 13.15 3.33
C LYS A 5 -10.21 11.70 2.97
N VAL A 6 -11.01 11.04 2.11
CA VAL A 6 -10.87 9.60 1.84
C VAL A 6 -9.93 9.38 0.65
N LYS A 7 -8.77 8.74 0.87
CA LYS A 7 -7.83 8.39 -0.21
C LYS A 7 -7.97 6.90 -0.54
N PHE A 8 -8.53 6.57 -1.70
CA PHE A 8 -8.61 5.19 -2.18
C PHE A 8 -7.39 4.82 -3.03
N VAL A 9 -6.91 3.58 -2.89
CA VAL A 9 -5.79 3.04 -3.67
C VAL A 9 -6.28 1.77 -4.35
N CYS A 10 -6.65 1.87 -5.64
CA CYS A 10 -7.49 0.91 -6.36
C CYS A 10 -6.68 -0.06 -7.24
N LYS A 11 -7.06 -1.35 -7.27
CA LYS A 11 -6.44 -2.41 -8.10
C LYS A 11 -7.42 -2.81 -9.21
N LEU A 12 -7.07 -2.77 -10.50
CA LEU A 12 -8.05 -2.95 -11.60
C LEU A 12 -8.34 -4.43 -11.99
N PHE A 13 -9.54 -4.70 -12.56
CA PHE A 13 -10.22 -5.94 -13.10
C PHE A 13 -11.54 -6.34 -12.35
N THR A 14 -12.51 -7.02 -13.02
CA THR A 14 -14.04 -7.01 -13.04
C THR A 14 -14.99 -7.56 -11.89
N PHE A 15 -16.07 -6.81 -11.48
CA PHE A 15 -17.12 -6.94 -10.36
C PHE A 15 -16.95 -6.36 -8.90
N VAL A 16 -17.55 -5.19 -8.56
CA VAL A 16 -17.48 -4.54 -7.21
C VAL A 16 -18.17 -5.33 -6.09
N ASN A 17 -17.40 -6.11 -5.33
CA ASN A 17 -17.81 -6.66 -4.03
C ASN A 17 -16.67 -7.15 -3.09
N PHE A 18 -15.39 -7.01 -3.47
CA PHE A 18 -14.26 -7.36 -2.58
C PHE A 18 -13.42 -6.13 -2.24
N HIS A 19 -13.65 -5.58 -1.05
CA HIS A 19 -12.64 -4.80 -0.35
C HIS A 19 -11.57 -5.78 0.13
N TYR A 20 -10.31 -5.53 -0.24
CA TYR A 20 -9.20 -6.27 0.38
C TYR A 20 -8.99 -5.78 1.81
N PHE A 21 -8.89 -4.45 1.98
CA PHE A 21 -8.75 -3.82 3.29
C PHE A 21 -9.47 -2.46 3.33
N LEU A 22 -9.99 -2.10 4.51
CA LEU A 22 -10.59 -0.80 4.82
C LEU A 22 -10.01 -0.30 6.14
N LEU A 23 -9.21 0.77 6.06
CA LEU A 23 -8.25 1.15 7.09
C LEU A 23 -8.41 2.63 7.45
N GLN A 24 -8.39 2.96 8.72
CA GLN A 24 -8.27 4.33 9.22
C GLN A 24 -6.79 4.70 9.32
N VAL A 25 -6.43 5.90 8.85
CA VAL A 25 -5.09 6.47 9.06
C VAL A 25 -5.05 7.13 10.45
N SER A 26 -4.17 6.65 11.33
CA SER A 26 -4.04 7.17 12.69
C SER A 26 -3.64 8.64 12.70
N GLY A 27 -4.37 9.47 13.44
CA GLY A 27 -4.12 10.92 13.55
C GLY A 27 -4.58 11.77 12.36
N GLU A 28 -5.15 11.17 11.31
CA GLU A 28 -5.71 11.90 10.16
C GLU A 28 -7.20 11.59 10.01
N SER A 29 -8.01 12.55 9.56
CA SER A 29 -9.39 12.26 9.14
C SER A 29 -9.38 11.66 7.73
N LYS A 30 -8.75 10.48 7.60
CA LYS A 30 -8.51 9.80 6.32
C LYS A 30 -8.74 8.30 6.45
N ILE A 31 -9.61 7.81 5.58
CA ILE A 31 -9.78 6.37 5.33
C ILE A 31 -8.99 6.01 4.07
N LEU A 32 -8.33 4.85 4.13
CA LEU A 32 -7.62 4.20 3.05
C LEU A 32 -8.28 2.86 2.76
N SER A 33 -8.59 2.59 1.48
CA SER A 33 -9.09 1.27 1.09
C SER A 33 -8.40 0.76 -0.16
N VAL A 34 -8.04 -0.51 -0.12
CA VAL A 34 -7.64 -1.27 -1.30
C VAL A 34 -8.86 -2.02 -1.79
N ILE A 35 -9.39 -1.55 -2.90
CA ILE A 35 -10.51 -2.16 -3.60
C ILE A 35 -10.02 -2.71 -4.92
N GLN A 36 -10.45 -3.92 -5.24
CA GLN A 36 -10.43 -4.33 -6.63
C GLN A 36 -11.49 -3.47 -7.35
N VAL A 37 -11.27 -3.06 -8.60
CA VAL A 37 -12.13 -2.13 -9.35
C VAL A 37 -12.26 -2.61 -10.78
N PHE A 38 -13.48 -2.55 -11.24
CA PHE A 38 -14.12 -3.81 -11.50
C PHE A 38 -14.95 -3.59 -12.75
N ASN A 39 -16.12 -2.98 -12.58
CA ASN A 39 -16.65 -2.09 -13.59
C ASN A 39 -16.35 -0.66 -13.10
N ILE A 40 -15.76 0.19 -13.93
CA ILE A 40 -15.51 1.59 -13.58
C ILE A 40 -16.81 2.32 -13.21
N ILE A 41 -17.92 2.03 -13.90
CA ILE A 41 -19.26 2.58 -13.59
C ILE A 41 -19.72 2.15 -12.18
N GLY A 42 -19.27 0.98 -11.70
CA GLY A 42 -19.53 0.54 -10.33
C GLY A 42 -18.79 1.39 -9.30
N LEU A 43 -17.52 1.71 -9.55
CA LEU A 43 -16.74 2.61 -8.70
C LEU A 43 -17.37 4.02 -8.66
N GLU A 44 -17.67 4.60 -9.82
CA GLU A 44 -18.30 5.93 -9.92
C GLU A 44 -19.62 6.02 -9.14
N ARG A 45 -20.44 4.95 -9.17
CA ARG A 45 -21.68 4.89 -8.38
C ARG A 45 -21.42 4.85 -6.87
N THR A 46 -20.41 4.10 -6.43
CA THR A 46 -20.03 4.05 -5.01
C THR A 46 -19.49 5.40 -4.53
N ILE A 47 -18.59 6.03 -5.30
CA ILE A 47 -18.04 7.36 -5.01
C ILE A 47 -19.16 8.41 -4.98
N GLY A 48 -20.05 8.42 -5.98
CA GLY A 48 -21.22 9.29 -6.02
C GLY A 48 -22.25 9.04 -4.91
N GLY A 49 -22.18 7.89 -4.24
CA GLY A 49 -22.89 7.62 -2.99
C GLY A 49 -22.25 8.32 -1.79
N LEU A 50 -20.92 8.26 -1.67
CA LEU A 50 -20.15 8.89 -0.59
C LEU A 50 -20.29 10.42 -0.60
N TRP A 51 -20.29 11.06 -1.78
CA TRP A 51 -20.50 12.51 -1.90
C TRP A 51 -21.87 12.99 -1.37
N ARG A 52 -22.86 12.11 -1.22
CA ARG A 52 -24.16 12.46 -0.60
C ARG A 52 -24.07 12.58 0.92
N LEU A 53 -23.03 12.03 1.54
CA LEU A 53 -22.79 12.08 2.99
C LEU A 53 -22.10 13.38 3.42
N GLY A 54 -21.56 14.15 2.48
CA GLY A 54 -20.94 15.45 2.72
C GLY A 54 -19.77 15.76 1.78
N ALA A 55 -18.99 16.78 2.13
CA ALA A 55 -17.78 17.17 1.41
C ALA A 55 -16.65 16.14 1.64
N VAL A 56 -16.71 15.03 0.88
CA VAL A 56 -15.69 13.98 0.86
C VAL A 56 -14.78 14.18 -0.34
N ASP A 57 -13.52 14.50 -0.09
CA ASP A 57 -12.46 14.46 -1.10
C ASP A 57 -12.08 12.99 -1.37
N VAL A 58 -11.98 12.61 -2.65
CA VAL A 58 -11.79 11.24 -3.13
C VAL A 58 -10.65 11.21 -4.14
N ASP A 59 -9.50 10.71 -3.72
CA ASP A 59 -8.36 10.38 -4.59
C ASP A 59 -8.40 8.89 -4.92
N CYS A 60 -8.09 8.51 -6.16
CA CYS A 60 -8.13 7.14 -6.66
C CYS A 60 -6.92 6.83 -7.53
N GLN A 61 -5.98 6.05 -6.99
CA GLN A 61 -4.76 5.66 -7.68
C GLN A 61 -4.83 4.22 -8.21
N PRO A 62 -4.62 3.97 -9.52
CA PRO A 62 -4.57 2.61 -10.06
C PRO A 62 -3.26 1.90 -9.68
N ILE A 63 -3.36 0.66 -9.18
CA ILE A 63 -2.25 -0.18 -8.73
C ILE A 63 -2.32 -1.59 -9.32
N VAL A 64 -1.20 -2.31 -9.23
CA VAL A 64 -1.10 -3.75 -9.51
C VAL A 64 -0.43 -4.45 -8.33
N SER A 65 -0.71 -5.74 -8.10
CA SER A 65 0.05 -6.56 -7.14
C SER A 65 1.54 -6.55 -7.48
N TYR A 66 2.37 -6.48 -6.45
CA TYR A 66 3.80 -6.36 -6.63
C TYR A 66 4.42 -7.56 -7.34
N GLU A 67 3.85 -8.76 -7.20
CA GLU A 67 4.27 -9.97 -7.93
C GLU A 67 4.05 -9.86 -9.44
N ASN A 68 2.96 -9.22 -9.88
CA ASN A 68 2.71 -9.01 -11.31
C ASN A 68 3.73 -8.04 -11.90
N PHE A 69 4.09 -7.01 -11.13
CA PHE A 69 5.15 -6.08 -11.47
C PHE A 69 6.53 -6.77 -11.47
N ALA A 70 6.84 -7.56 -10.44
CA ALA A 70 8.07 -8.34 -10.30
C ALA A 70 8.29 -9.30 -11.49
N ARG A 71 7.23 -10.00 -11.94
CA ARG A 71 7.26 -10.82 -13.17
C ARG A 71 7.60 -9.98 -14.41
N THR A 72 7.08 -8.75 -14.50
CA THR A 72 7.36 -7.84 -15.63
C THR A 72 8.85 -7.45 -15.69
N ILE A 73 9.51 -7.25 -14.54
CA ILE A 73 10.95 -6.95 -14.45
C ILE A 73 11.85 -8.19 -14.37
N LYS A 74 11.29 -9.39 -14.58
CA LYS A 74 11.97 -10.71 -14.61
C LYS A 74 12.54 -11.18 -13.26
N VAL A 75 11.83 -10.96 -12.16
CA VAL A 75 12.10 -11.62 -10.87
C VAL A 75 11.76 -13.10 -10.95
N SER A 76 12.51 -13.94 -10.22
CA SER A 76 12.35 -15.40 -10.16
C SER A 76 10.92 -15.84 -9.83
N GLU A 77 10.37 -16.75 -10.65
CA GLU A 77 8.95 -17.14 -10.60
C GLU A 77 8.47 -17.60 -9.22
N HIS A 78 9.31 -18.34 -8.48
CA HIS A 78 8.98 -18.89 -7.17
C HIS A 78 8.66 -17.82 -6.11
N LEU A 79 9.24 -16.62 -6.20
CA LEU A 79 8.94 -15.47 -5.34
C LEU A 79 7.68 -14.69 -5.77
N THR A 80 7.25 -14.87 -7.02
CA THR A 80 6.15 -14.12 -7.64
C THR A 80 4.80 -14.85 -7.57
N LYS A 81 4.70 -15.87 -6.72
CA LYS A 81 3.44 -16.53 -6.40
C LYS A 81 2.56 -15.55 -5.59
N PRO A 82 1.24 -15.47 -5.87
CA PRO A 82 0.34 -14.63 -5.09
C PRO A 82 0.43 -14.93 -3.60
N ASN A 83 0.57 -13.89 -2.79
CA ASN A 83 0.43 -14.05 -1.35
C ASN A 83 -1.01 -14.42 -0.96
N SER A 84 -1.16 -15.35 -0.02
CA SER A 84 -2.43 -15.73 0.60
C SER A 84 -2.55 -15.26 2.05
N SER A 85 -1.49 -14.73 2.65
CA SER A 85 -1.56 -14.15 4.00
C SER A 85 -2.21 -12.76 3.96
N GLY A 86 -3.12 -12.51 4.90
CA GLY A 86 -3.73 -11.19 5.09
C GLY A 86 -2.83 -10.25 5.89
N LEU A 87 -3.26 -9.00 6.00
CA LEU A 87 -2.64 -8.01 6.90
C LEU A 87 -2.86 -8.39 8.37
N ALA A 88 -1.82 -8.20 9.19
CA ALA A 88 -1.97 -8.31 10.64
C ALA A 88 -2.88 -7.19 11.17
N LYS A 89 -3.64 -7.49 12.23
CA LYS A 89 -4.58 -6.54 12.87
C LYS A 89 -3.90 -5.41 13.64
N GLU A 90 -2.70 -5.66 14.16
CA GLU A 90 -1.96 -4.76 15.06
C GLU A 90 -0.59 -4.38 14.49
N GLY A 91 -0.06 -3.23 14.94
CA GLY A 91 1.24 -2.73 14.50
C GLY A 91 1.30 -2.42 13.00
N LEU A 92 0.17 -2.05 12.37
CA LEU A 92 0.08 -1.88 10.92
C LEU A 92 0.55 -0.49 10.47
N TYR A 93 1.45 -0.45 9.49
CA TYR A 93 1.98 0.77 8.87
C TYR A 93 1.77 0.76 7.36
N TRP A 94 1.49 1.93 6.81
CA TRP A 94 1.51 2.22 5.38
C TRP A 94 2.76 3.02 5.04
N LEU A 95 3.57 2.48 4.13
CA LEU A 95 4.69 3.15 3.52
C LEU A 95 4.34 3.53 2.07
N GLU A 96 4.49 4.80 1.71
CA GLU A 96 4.47 5.27 0.32
C GLU A 96 5.91 5.63 -0.08
N PHE A 97 6.50 4.83 -0.99
CA PHE A 97 7.78 5.08 -1.62
C PHE A 97 7.55 5.78 -2.97
N ASP A 98 8.19 6.93 -3.19
CA ASP A 98 8.25 7.63 -4.48
C ASP A 98 9.70 7.63 -4.97
N VAL A 99 9.97 7.01 -6.12
CA VAL A 99 11.33 6.73 -6.60
C VAL A 99 11.66 7.61 -7.81
N GLU A 100 12.48 8.63 -7.55
CA GLU A 100 13.16 9.44 -8.57
C GLU A 100 14.44 8.75 -9.05
N TYR A 101 15.16 9.35 -10.01
CA TYR A 101 16.22 8.66 -10.74
C TYR A 101 17.35 9.54 -11.29
N ASN A 102 17.57 10.71 -10.70
CA ASN A 102 18.64 11.61 -11.14
C ASN A 102 19.99 10.88 -11.12
N GLY A 103 20.64 10.80 -12.28
CA GLY A 103 21.94 10.14 -12.46
C GLY A 103 21.92 8.63 -12.74
N LYS A 104 20.78 7.99 -13.03
CA LYS A 104 20.73 6.58 -13.47
C LYS A 104 19.91 6.37 -14.75
N SER A 105 20.33 5.42 -15.58
CA SER A 105 19.56 4.94 -16.74
C SER A 105 18.38 4.06 -16.31
N THR A 106 17.41 3.87 -17.21
CA THR A 106 16.24 3.01 -16.94
C THR A 106 16.64 1.56 -16.66
N ASP A 107 17.66 1.02 -17.32
CA ASP A 107 18.08 -0.38 -17.15
C ASP A 107 18.80 -0.61 -15.81
N GLU A 108 19.58 0.36 -15.33
CA GLU A 108 20.16 0.36 -13.99
C GLU A 108 19.06 0.39 -12.92
N LEU A 109 18.05 1.26 -13.08
CA LEU A 109 16.89 1.32 -12.16
C LEU A 109 16.11 0.00 -12.14
N ILE A 110 15.83 -0.60 -13.30
CA ILE A 110 15.15 -1.89 -13.38
C ILE A 110 15.98 -2.98 -12.70
N THR A 111 17.31 -2.90 -12.76
CA THR A 111 18.22 -3.83 -12.08
C THR A 111 18.20 -3.66 -10.56
N ILE A 112 18.23 -2.42 -10.05
CA ILE A 112 18.05 -2.12 -8.63
C ILE A 112 16.67 -2.61 -8.16
N TRP A 113 15.61 -2.29 -8.91
CA TRP A 113 14.24 -2.66 -8.56
C TRP A 113 13.99 -4.18 -8.62
N ARG A 114 14.80 -4.94 -9.39
CA ARG A 114 14.79 -6.41 -9.35
C ARG A 114 15.37 -6.94 -8.04
N LYS A 115 16.55 -6.46 -7.63
CA LYS A 115 17.18 -6.80 -6.33
C LYS A 115 16.23 -6.47 -5.18
N GLU A 116 15.63 -5.29 -5.23
CA GLU A 116 14.61 -4.79 -4.30
C GLU A 116 13.43 -5.76 -4.19
N ALA A 117 12.85 -6.14 -5.33
CA ALA A 117 11.72 -7.06 -5.36
C ALA A 117 12.10 -8.47 -4.89
N GLU A 118 13.30 -8.96 -5.20
CA GLU A 118 13.80 -10.24 -4.69
C GLU A 118 13.97 -10.21 -3.16
N ALA A 119 14.57 -9.15 -2.61
CA ALA A 119 14.75 -8.97 -1.17
C ALA A 119 13.41 -8.90 -0.43
N VAL A 120 12.48 -8.06 -0.90
CA VAL A 120 11.18 -7.83 -0.25
C VAL A 120 10.26 -9.05 -0.36
N LEU A 121 10.18 -9.70 -1.53
CA LEU A 121 9.37 -10.92 -1.68
C LEU A 121 9.95 -12.09 -0.87
N THR A 122 11.27 -12.19 -0.74
CA THR A 122 11.92 -13.16 0.16
C THR A 122 11.61 -12.86 1.62
N ALA A 123 11.66 -11.59 2.04
CA ALA A 123 11.32 -11.18 3.41
C ALA A 123 9.85 -11.50 3.77
N ARG A 124 8.92 -11.28 2.83
CA ARG A 124 7.49 -11.60 2.97
C ARG A 124 7.21 -13.10 3.17
N HIS A 125 8.11 -13.99 2.74
CA HIS A 125 7.98 -15.42 2.97
C HIS A 125 8.49 -15.88 4.35
N LYS A 126 8.98 -14.97 5.21
CA LYS A 126 9.35 -15.26 6.60
C LYS A 126 8.12 -15.23 7.50
N GLU A 127 8.05 -16.16 8.45
CA GLU A 127 6.98 -16.20 9.44
C GLU A 127 6.98 -14.94 10.33
N GLY A 128 5.79 -14.51 10.78
CA GLY A 128 5.60 -13.31 11.61
C GLY A 128 5.62 -11.97 10.84
N THR A 129 6.06 -11.96 9.58
CA THR A 129 6.16 -10.77 8.73
C THR A 129 5.02 -10.73 7.68
N SER A 130 3.93 -10.05 8.03
CA SER A 130 2.84 -9.72 7.12
C SER A 130 3.19 -8.46 6.31
N ILE A 131 3.47 -8.65 5.03
CA ILE A 131 3.72 -7.56 4.07
C ILE A 131 2.81 -7.74 2.86
N GLU A 132 2.00 -6.73 2.56
CA GLU A 132 1.24 -6.62 1.30
C GLU A 132 1.74 -5.42 0.49
N LEU A 133 1.97 -5.64 -0.81
CA LEU A 133 2.68 -4.70 -1.67
C LEU A 133 1.92 -4.41 -2.96
N TYR A 134 1.86 -3.13 -3.34
CA TYR A 134 1.26 -2.68 -4.59
C TYR A 134 2.14 -1.68 -5.32
N LYS A 135 2.28 -1.87 -6.62
CA LYS A 135 2.98 -0.95 -7.51
C LYS A 135 1.96 -0.06 -8.22
N ALA A 136 2.10 1.26 -8.12
CA ALA A 136 1.21 2.20 -8.80
C ALA A 136 1.41 2.15 -10.34
N VAL A 137 0.33 2.01 -11.11
CA VAL A 137 0.38 1.88 -12.57
C VAL A 137 0.99 3.15 -13.18
N ALA A 138 1.85 2.97 -14.20
CA ALA A 138 2.61 4.03 -14.89
C ALA A 138 3.51 4.95 -14.03
N GLN A 139 3.52 4.81 -12.69
CA GLN A 139 4.33 5.63 -11.78
C GLN A 139 5.51 4.84 -11.20
N ARG A 140 6.52 5.54 -10.66
CA ARG A 140 7.63 4.94 -9.89
C ARG A 140 7.31 4.91 -8.39
N LYS A 141 6.08 4.50 -8.07
CA LYS A 141 5.53 4.54 -6.71
C LYS A 141 5.11 3.15 -6.23
N VAL A 142 5.44 2.85 -4.98
CA VAL A 142 5.09 1.60 -4.30
C VAL A 142 4.37 1.93 -3.00
N HIS A 143 3.27 1.23 -2.75
CA HIS A 143 2.58 1.23 -1.47
C HIS A 143 2.87 -0.10 -0.78
N VAL A 144 3.38 -0.03 0.45
CA VAL A 144 3.64 -1.18 1.31
C VAL A 144 2.75 -1.08 2.53
N PHE A 145 2.08 -2.18 2.85
CA PHE A 145 1.38 -2.37 4.10
C PHE A 145 2.15 -3.43 4.89
N ILE A 146 2.67 -3.08 6.06
CA ILE A 146 3.57 -3.93 6.85
C ILE A 146 3.18 -3.91 8.33
N ASN A 147 3.27 -5.06 9.00
CA ASN A 147 3.20 -5.10 10.46
C ASN A 147 4.60 -4.97 11.09
N ALA A 148 4.70 -4.17 12.15
CA ALA A 148 5.86 -4.11 13.02
C ALA A 148 5.40 -3.88 14.46
N ALA A 149 6.00 -4.60 15.41
CA ALA A 149 5.69 -4.42 16.84
C ALA A 149 6.24 -3.09 17.38
N ASP A 150 7.29 -2.58 16.73
CA ASP A 150 8.06 -1.41 17.13
C ASP A 150 8.30 -0.51 15.90
N PRO A 151 8.00 0.81 15.96
CA PRO A 151 8.34 1.76 14.91
C PRO A 151 9.80 1.70 14.43
N GLU A 152 10.77 1.43 15.32
CA GLU A 152 12.19 1.36 14.95
C GLU A 152 12.48 0.25 13.93
N GLN A 153 11.70 -0.85 13.96
CA GLN A 153 11.80 -1.94 12.98
C GLN A 153 11.38 -1.49 11.58
N VAL A 154 10.40 -0.59 11.48
CA VAL A 154 9.93 -0.06 10.19
C VAL A 154 11.04 0.76 9.53
N ASP A 155 11.69 1.62 10.31
CA ASP A 155 12.79 2.47 9.84
C ASP A 155 13.99 1.60 9.42
N LEU A 156 14.41 0.66 10.29
CA LEU A 156 15.50 -0.28 10.01
C LEU A 156 15.25 -1.10 8.74
N LEU A 157 14.06 -1.70 8.60
CA LEU A 157 13.70 -2.49 7.42
C LEU A 157 13.72 -1.62 6.16
N SER A 158 13.23 -0.38 6.23
CA SER A 158 13.21 0.53 5.08
C SER A 158 14.62 0.93 4.62
N LEU A 159 15.53 1.25 5.54
CA LEU A 159 16.90 1.67 5.23
C LEU A 159 17.78 0.50 4.72
N GLN A 160 17.41 -0.74 5.03
CA GLN A 160 18.11 -1.95 4.53
C GLN A 160 17.71 -2.35 3.10
N LEU A 161 16.69 -1.71 2.52
CA LEU A 161 16.22 -2.01 1.17
C LEU A 161 17.30 -1.67 0.11
N PRO A 162 17.60 -2.58 -0.86
CA PRO A 162 18.52 -2.30 -1.96
C PRO A 162 18.29 -0.96 -2.67
N ILE A 163 17.03 -0.53 -2.83
CA ILE A 163 16.69 0.75 -3.46
C ILE A 163 17.10 1.97 -2.62
N MET A 164 17.06 1.85 -1.29
CA MET A 164 17.54 2.89 -0.37
C MET A 164 19.07 2.94 -0.33
N GLN A 165 19.73 1.77 -0.43
CA GLN A 165 21.20 1.70 -0.45
C GLN A 165 21.79 2.20 -1.78
N GLU A 166 21.20 1.83 -2.92
CA GLU A 166 21.76 2.14 -4.26
C GLU A 166 21.20 3.43 -4.89
N ASN A 167 20.07 3.95 -4.39
CA ASN A 167 19.37 5.13 -4.93
C ASN A 167 18.67 6.01 -3.87
N GLY A 168 18.93 5.84 -2.58
CA GLY A 168 18.13 6.47 -1.50
C GLY A 168 18.02 8.00 -1.53
N SER A 169 19.03 8.72 -2.04
CA SER A 169 18.95 10.18 -2.24
C SER A 169 17.86 10.62 -3.23
N ASN A 170 17.38 9.69 -4.06
CA ASN A 170 16.30 9.87 -5.00
C ASN A 170 15.01 9.17 -4.54
N VAL A 171 14.89 8.73 -3.29
CA VAL A 171 13.68 8.04 -2.78
C VAL A 171 13.02 8.89 -1.70
N GLN A 172 11.77 9.27 -1.92
CA GLN A 172 10.93 9.89 -0.90
C GLN A 172 10.11 8.80 -0.21
N LEU A 173 10.28 8.65 1.11
CA LEU A 173 9.51 7.72 1.94
C LEU A 173 8.54 8.47 2.84
N LYS A 174 7.28 8.02 2.90
CA LYS A 174 6.27 8.50 3.85
C LYS A 174 5.72 7.32 4.64
N CYS A 175 5.77 7.38 5.96
CA CYS A 175 5.18 6.40 6.86
C CYS A 175 3.90 6.94 7.53
N LYS A 176 2.90 6.07 7.69
CA LYS A 176 1.64 6.34 8.40
C LYS A 176 1.20 5.11 9.17
N ALA A 177 0.90 5.25 10.46
CA ALA A 177 0.26 4.19 11.23
C ALA A 177 -1.20 4.01 10.81
N LEU A 178 -1.67 2.76 10.79
CA LEU A 178 -2.99 2.36 10.34
C LEU A 178 -3.72 1.55 11.41
N GLN A 179 -5.05 1.54 11.31
CA GLN A 179 -5.93 0.65 12.07
C GLN A 179 -7.00 0.11 11.12
N PHE A 180 -7.53 -1.09 11.35
CA PHE A 180 -8.74 -1.51 10.64
C PHE A 180 -9.91 -0.58 11.01
N LEU A 181 -10.69 -0.16 10.01
CA LEU A 181 -11.76 0.83 10.25
C LEU A 181 -12.82 0.28 11.22
N GLU A 182 -13.18 -1.00 11.09
CA GLU A 182 -14.11 -1.68 12.00
C GLU A 182 -13.61 -1.62 13.45
N ASP A 183 -12.39 -2.09 13.71
CA ASP A 183 -11.76 -2.08 15.04
C ASP A 183 -11.63 -0.64 15.61
N TYR A 184 -11.36 0.36 14.76
CA TYR A 184 -11.34 1.78 15.14
C TYR A 184 -12.73 2.30 15.51
N THR A 185 -13.75 2.03 14.68
CA THR A 185 -15.13 2.44 14.94
C THR A 185 -15.71 1.79 16.20
N ALA A 186 -15.37 0.53 16.45
CA ALA A 186 -15.76 -0.17 17.68
C ALA A 186 -15.17 0.53 18.92
N ARG A 187 -13.86 0.82 18.92
CA ARG A 187 -13.19 1.52 20.02
C ARG A 187 -13.77 2.90 20.30
N ILE A 188 -13.89 3.78 19.30
CA ILE A 188 -14.43 5.13 19.55
C ILE A 188 -15.89 5.10 20.02
N THR A 189 -16.65 4.05 19.66
CA THR A 189 -18.05 3.88 20.11
C THR A 189 -18.12 3.29 21.52
N SER A 190 -17.19 2.41 21.92
CA SER A 190 -17.09 1.90 23.30
C SER A 190 -16.55 2.94 24.27
N ASP A 191 -15.60 3.76 23.81
CA ASP A 191 -14.90 4.76 24.61
C ASP A 191 -15.68 6.09 24.72
N SER A 192 -16.88 6.15 24.13
CA SER A 192 -17.84 7.25 24.26
C SER A 192 -18.63 7.16 25.57
N ILE A 193 -17.95 7.36 26.70
CA ILE A 193 -18.53 7.52 28.06
C ILE A 193 -17.97 8.78 28.71
#